data_AF-A0A842NK79-F1
#
_entry.id   AF-A0A842NK79-F1
#
_cell.length_a   1.000
_cell.length_b   1.000
_cell.length_c   1.000
_cell.angle_alpha   90.00
_cell.angle_beta   90.00
_cell.angle_gamma   90.00
#
_symmetry.space_group_name_H-M   'P 1'
#
loop_
_entity.id
_entity.type
_entity.pdbx_description
1 polymer ?
#
loop_
_entity_poly.entity_id
_entity_poly.type
_entity_poly.pdbx_seq_one_letter_code
_entity_poly.pdbx_strand_id
1 'polypeptide(L)'
;RVPYWARMALGGMVGPIDKSIYTAGKGISGTMVDLITDPAKLKSCWDEFKERTKDGVVGPLLPPDMEPPVDLRWPEYINTPRGREWWIPPIKRD
;
A
#
# COMPACT_ATOMS: atom_id res chain seq x y z
N ARG A 1 14.71 2.56 15.60
CA ARG A 1 13.84 2.93 14.46
C ARG A 1 14.72 2.91 13.22
N VAL A 2 14.37 2.18 12.15
CA VAL A 2 15.16 2.20 10.91
C VAL A 2 14.80 3.43 10.07
N PRO A 3 15.71 3.95 9.22
CA PRO A 3 15.40 5.03 8.29
C PRO A 3 14.24 4.67 7.35
N TYR A 4 13.46 5.66 6.93
CA TYR A 4 12.30 5.43 6.04
C TYR A 4 12.68 4.75 4.72
N TRP A 5 13.86 5.06 4.17
CA TRP A 5 14.37 4.45 2.94
C TRP A 5 14.50 2.93 3.05
N ALA A 6 14.78 2.38 4.24
CA ALA A 6 14.91 0.95 4.43
C ALA A 6 13.58 0.23 4.14
N ARG A 7 12.44 0.81 4.54
CA ARG A 7 11.11 0.28 4.21
C ARG A 7 10.83 0.33 2.71
N MET A 8 11.25 1.42 2.04
CA MET A 8 11.06 1.57 0.60
C MET A 8 11.94 0.59 -0.18
N ALA A 9 13.16 0.34 0.27
CA ALA A 9 14.09 -0.61 -0.33
C ALA A 9 13.59 -2.06 -0.27
N LEU A 10 12.81 -2.42 0.75
CA LEU A 10 12.17 -3.74 0.83
C LEU A 10 11.05 -3.91 -0.21
N GLY A 11 10.51 -2.82 -0.75
CA GLY A 11 9.46 -2.84 -1.77
C GLY A 11 9.86 -3.67 -2.99
N GLY A 12 9.08 -4.70 -3.31
CA GLY A 12 9.34 -5.57 -4.46
C GLY A 12 10.44 -6.62 -4.26
N MET A 13 11.07 -6.71 -3.09
CA MET A 13 12.05 -7.76 -2.81
C MET A 13 11.37 -9.09 -2.45
N VAL A 14 11.71 -10.13 -3.22
CA VAL A 14 11.29 -11.51 -2.97
C VAL A 14 11.81 -11.97 -1.60
N GLY A 15 10.94 -12.54 -0.77
CA GLY A 15 11.26 -13.00 0.58
C GLY A 15 10.78 -12.05 1.69
N PRO A 16 11.41 -10.86 1.90
CA PRO A 16 10.96 -9.91 2.92
C PRO A 16 9.51 -9.47 2.75
N ILE A 17 9.08 -9.22 1.51
CA ILE A 17 7.69 -8.82 1.21
C ILE A 17 6.70 -9.92 1.59
N ASP A 18 6.97 -11.16 1.18
CA ASP A 18 6.08 -12.29 1.49
C ASP A 18 5.89 -12.45 3.00
N LYS A 19 6.99 -12.41 3.77
CA LYS A 19 6.94 -12.48 5.23
C LYS A 19 6.18 -11.30 5.84
N SER A 20 6.30 -10.10 5.26
CA SER A 20 5.58 -8.92 5.73
C SER A 20 4.07 -9.05 5.52
N ILE A 21 3.62 -9.66 4.42
CA ILE A 21 2.21 -9.92 4.13
C ILE A 21 1.62 -10.85 5.20
N TYR A 22 2.28 -11.97 5.50
CA TYR A 22 1.81 -12.88 6.55
C TYR A 22 1.79 -12.24 7.93
N THR A 23 2.78 -11.42 8.25
CA THR A 23 2.86 -10.72 9.53
C THR A 23 1.71 -9.71 9.67
N ALA A 24 1.44 -8.93 8.63
CA ALA A 24 0.31 -8.02 8.59
C ALA A 24 -1.02 -8.77 8.71
N GLY A 25 -1.17 -9.88 8.00
CA GLY A 25 -2.37 -10.73 8.05
C GLY A 25 -2.68 -11.24 9.46
N LYS A 26 -1.66 -11.67 10.21
CA LYS A 26 -1.82 -12.08 11.62
C LYS A 26 -2.32 -10.94 12.50
N GLY A 27 -1.78 -9.73 12.31
CA GLY A 27 -2.24 -8.55 13.04
C GLY A 27 -3.71 -8.22 12.75
N ILE A 28 -4.07 -8.16 11.47
CA ILE A 28 -5.45 -7.83 11.05
C ILE A 28 -6.44 -8.89 11.53
N SER A 29 -6.12 -10.17 11.36
CA SER A 29 -7.01 -11.27 11.80
C SER A 29 -7.16 -11.32 13.32
N GLY A 30 -6.08 -11.13 14.08
CA GLY A 30 -6.14 -11.02 15.54
C GLY A 30 -7.06 -9.89 15.99
N THR A 31 -6.91 -8.70 15.41
CA THR A 31 -7.81 -7.56 15.68
C THR A 31 -9.26 -7.88 15.34
N MET A 32 -9.52 -8.60 14.23
CA MET A 32 -10.87 -8.98 13.85
C MET A 32 -11.50 -9.96 14.86
N VAL A 33 -10.74 -10.95 15.35
CA VAL A 33 -11.22 -11.86 16.40
C VAL A 33 -11.57 -11.08 17.67
N ASP A 34 -10.71 -10.15 18.09
CA ASP A 34 -10.96 -9.27 19.23
C ASP A 34 -12.27 -8.48 19.09
N LEU A 35 -12.54 -7.92 17.90
CA LEU A 35 -13.74 -7.13 17.64
C LEU A 35 -15.01 -7.97 17.57
N ILE A 36 -14.94 -9.21 17.07
CA ILE A 36 -16.10 -10.11 16.98
C ILE A 36 -16.44 -10.73 18.35
N THR A 37 -15.44 -10.97 19.19
CA THR A 37 -15.62 -11.66 20.48
C THR A 37 -15.94 -10.73 21.64
N ASP A 38 -15.63 -9.43 21.53
CA ASP A 38 -15.86 -8.41 22.56
C ASP A 38 -16.70 -7.23 22.03
N PRO A 39 -18.04 -7.27 22.24
CA PRO A 39 -18.93 -6.19 21.79
C PRO A 39 -18.65 -4.83 22.44
N ALA A 40 -18.11 -4.79 23.65
CA ALA A 40 -17.79 -3.54 24.34
C ALA A 40 -16.56 -2.88 23.68
N LYS A 41 -15.54 -3.67 23.35
CA LYS A 41 -14.38 -3.20 22.59
C LYS A 41 -14.78 -2.71 21.20
N LEU A 42 -15.65 -3.45 20.49
CA LEU A 42 -16.17 -3.01 19.18
C LEU A 42 -16.87 -1.65 19.27
N LYS A 43 -17.72 -1.46 20.29
CA LYS A 43 -18.40 -0.18 20.52
C LYS A 43 -17.39 0.94 20.74
N SER A 44 -16.39 0.73 21.60
CA SER A 44 -15.34 1.71 21.88
C SER A 44 -14.57 2.12 20.61
N CYS A 45 -14.20 1.16 19.76
CA CYS A 45 -13.51 1.44 18.50
C CYS A 45 -14.38 2.25 17.53
N TRP A 46 -15.69 1.95 17.46
CA TRP A 46 -16.62 2.71 16.63
C TRP A 46 -16.84 4.13 17.14
N ASP A 47 -16.93 4.32 18.45
CA ASP A 47 -17.08 5.63 19.06
C ASP A 47 -15.84 6.50 18.76
N GLU A 48 -14.63 5.96 18.90
CA GLU A 48 -13.38 6.64 18.51
C GLU A 48 -13.34 6.95 17.02
N PHE A 49 -13.71 6.00 16.16
CA PHE A 49 -13.72 6.20 14.71
C PHE A 49 -14.63 7.37 14.33
N LYS A 50 -15.88 7.37 14.82
CA LYS A 50 -16.85 8.44 14.56
C LYS A 50 -16.33 9.79 15.04
N GLU A 51 -15.73 9.84 16.22
CA GLU A 51 -15.14 11.07 16.77
C GLU A 51 -13.99 11.59 15.89
N ARG A 52 -13.13 10.71 15.38
CA ARG A 52 -12.01 11.11 14.51
C ARG A 52 -12.44 11.51 13.10
N THR A 53 -13.55 10.96 12.61
CA THR A 53 -14.08 11.25 11.28
C THR A 53 -15.22 12.26 11.29
N LYS A 54 -15.53 12.87 12.43
CA LYS A 54 -16.66 13.81 12.57
C LYS A 54 -16.55 15.03 11.65
N ASP A 55 -15.33 15.47 11.38
CA ASP A 55 -15.04 16.61 10.52
C ASP A 55 -14.93 16.22 9.03
N GLY A 56 -15.28 14.96 8.70
CA GLY A 56 -15.20 14.40 7.37
C GLY A 56 -13.98 13.53 7.14
N VAL A 57 -14.06 12.69 6.12
CA VAL A 57 -12.92 11.91 5.60
C VAL A 57 -12.39 12.66 4.38
N VAL A 58 -11.07 12.64 4.19
CA VAL A 58 -10.45 13.19 2.98
C VAL A 58 -11.08 12.51 1.77
N GLY A 59 -11.80 13.29 0.96
CA GLY A 59 -12.39 12.81 -0.28
C GLY A 59 -11.32 12.45 -1.32
N PRO A 60 -11.72 11.96 -2.50
CA PRO A 60 -10.80 11.74 -3.59
C PRO A 60 -9.95 12.99 -3.86
N LEU A 61 -8.62 12.83 -3.88
CA LEU A 61 -7.68 13.92 -4.17
C LEU A 61 -7.61 14.25 -5.67
N LEU A 62 -8.14 13.35 -6.51
CA LEU A 62 -8.14 13.49 -7.96
C LEU A 62 -9.51 13.97 -8.44
N PRO A 63 -9.56 14.81 -9.49
CA PRO A 63 -10.80 15.16 -10.18
C PRO A 63 -11.55 13.90 -10.64
N PRO A 64 -12.90 13.90 -10.59
CA PRO A 64 -13.71 12.75 -10.98
C PRO A 64 -13.63 12.41 -12.48
N ASP A 65 -13.23 13.38 -13.30
CA ASP A 65 -13.03 13.28 -14.75
C ASP A 65 -11.59 12.97 -15.15
N MET A 66 -10.68 12.78 -14.19
CA MET A 66 -9.30 12.39 -14.49
C MET A 66 -9.28 10.98 -15.10
N GLU A 67 -8.84 10.89 -16.36
CA GLU A 67 -8.60 9.60 -16.99
C GLU A 67 -7.44 8.87 -16.27
N PRO A 68 -7.59 7.56 -15.98
CA PRO A 68 -6.53 6.79 -15.35
C PRO A 68 -5.32 6.70 -16.31
N PRO A 69 -4.08 6.79 -15.81
CA PRO A 69 -2.88 6.78 -16.65
C PRO A 69 -2.51 5.36 -17.11
N VAL A 70 -3.41 4.71 -17.84
CA VAL A 70 -3.26 3.34 -18.32
C VAL A 70 -2.27 3.21 -19.48
N ASP A 71 -1.92 4.33 -20.11
CA ASP A 71 -0.98 4.40 -21.24
C ASP A 71 0.49 4.39 -20.80
N LEU A 72 0.75 4.48 -19.49
CA LEU A 72 2.10 4.39 -18.95
C LEU A 72 2.62 2.96 -19.09
N ARG A 73 3.81 2.83 -19.70
CA ARG A 73 4.47 1.54 -19.87
C ARG A 73 4.98 1.02 -18.51
N TRP A 74 4.86 -0.29 -18.31
CA TRP A 74 5.47 -0.94 -17.15
C TRP A 74 7.00 -0.87 -17.22
N PRO A 75 7.71 -0.67 -16.08
CA PRO A 75 9.15 -0.82 -16.03
C PRO A 75 9.60 -2.20 -16.51
N GLU A 76 10.65 -2.22 -17.33
CA GLU A 76 11.29 -3.44 -17.80
C GLU A 76 12.63 -3.64 -17.08
N TYR A 77 12.93 -4.88 -16.69
CA TYR A 77 14.23 -5.25 -16.15
C TYR A 77 15.11 -5.77 -17.28
N ILE A 78 16.24 -5.10 -17.51
CA ILE A 78 17.16 -5.38 -18.63
C ILE A 78 18.55 -5.74 -18.12
N ASN A 79 19.28 -6.55 -18.88
CA ASN A 79 20.70 -6.83 -18.62
C ASN A 79 21.55 -5.98 -19.58
N THR A 80 22.43 -5.15 -19.02
CA THR A 80 23.41 -4.37 -19.77
C THR A 80 24.83 -4.91 -19.49
N PRO A 81 25.85 -4.54 -20.28
CA PRO A 81 27.24 -4.83 -19.94
C PRO A 81 27.70 -4.30 -18.57
N ARG A 82 26.99 -3.32 -17.98
CA ARG A 82 27.27 -2.76 -16.65
C ARG A 82 26.54 -3.48 -15.51
N GLY A 83 25.63 -4.40 -15.83
CA GLY A 83 24.82 -5.12 -14.86
C GLY A 83 23.31 -5.05 -15.16
N ARG A 84 22.53 -5.61 -14.23
CA ARG A 84 21.06 -5.57 -14.29
C ARG A 84 20.56 -4.18 -13.89
N GLU A 85 19.78 -3.57 -14.78
CA GLU A 85 19.16 -2.26 -14.58
C GLU A 85 17.64 -2.38 -14.80
N TRP A 86 16.88 -1.35 -14.40
CA TRP A 86 15.47 -1.19 -14.76
C TRP A 86 15.29 0.09 -15.58
N TRP A 87 14.35 0.07 -16.51
CA TRP A 87 14.09 1.19 -17.43
C TRP A 87 12.60 1.26 -17.77
N ILE A 88 12.06 2.47 -17.97
CA ILE A 88 10.70 2.69 -18.47
C ILE A 88 10.80 3.02 -19.96
N PRO A 89 10.28 2.17 -20.87
CA PRO A 89 10.33 2.42 -22.29
C PRO A 89 9.65 3.75 -22.66
N PRO A 90 10.23 4.56 -23.57
CA PRO A 90 9.57 5.76 -24.06
C PRO A 90 8.28 5.37 -24.77
N ILE A 91 7.23 6.16 -24.57
CA ILE A 91 5.97 6.00 -25.29
C ILE A 91 6.27 6.27 -26.76
N LYS A 92 6.11 5.27 -27.63
CA LYS A 92 6.08 5.50 -29.07
C LYS A 92 4.84 6.34 -29.37
N ARG A 93 5.05 7.56 -29.83
CA ARG A 93 4.02 8.33 -30.53
C ARG A 93 4.14 7.92 -31.99
N ASP A 94 3.07 7.36 -32.53
CA ASP A 94 2.94 7.12 -33.97
C ASP A 94 2.85 8.46 -34.73
#